data_AF-A0A024FK47-F1
#
_entry.id   AF-A0A024FK47-F1
#
_cell.length_a   1.000
_cell.length_b   1.000
_cell.length_c   1.000
_cell.angle_alpha   90.00
_cell.angle_beta   90.00
_cell.angle_gamma   90.00
#
_symmetry.space_group_name_H-M   'P 1'
#
loop_
_entity.id
_entity.type
_entity.pdbx_description
1 polymer ?
#
loop_
_entity_poly.entity_id
_entity_poly.type
_entity_poly.pdbx_seq_one_letter_code
_entity_poly.pdbx_strand_id
1 'polypeptide(L)'
;MDLKDKTTEKLNGELKGLKIINGALIGVLSLLFIVCVYGLITKEDSSTFMALIVVPLALSAIIPLNYGNMKKIKKELELRK
;
A
#
# COMPACT_ATOMS: atom_id res chain seq x y z
N MET A 1 3.76 3.61 17.01
CA MET A 1 2.94 2.40 17.14
C MET A 1 3.41 1.70 18.39
N ASP A 2 2.62 1.72 19.46
CA ASP A 2 2.94 0.96 20.65
C ASP A 2 2.56 -0.50 20.41
N LEU A 3 3.56 -1.36 20.25
CA LEU A 3 3.39 -2.77 19.94
C LEU A 3 3.41 -3.63 21.21
N LYS A 4 4.00 -3.11 22.30
CA LYS A 4 4.25 -3.86 23.54
C LYS A 4 2.97 -4.10 24.33
N ASP A 5 2.05 -3.16 24.32
CA ASP A 5 0.76 -3.27 25.02
C ASP A 5 -0.28 -4.17 24.33
N LYS A 6 -0.04 -4.60 23.08
CA LYS A 6 -0.99 -5.42 22.32
C LYS A 6 -0.75 -6.91 22.53
N THR A 7 -1.82 -7.69 22.62
CA THR A 7 -1.74 -9.17 22.64
C THR A 7 -1.27 -9.73 21.31
N THR A 8 -0.68 -10.93 21.33
CA THR A 8 -0.17 -11.64 20.16
C THR A 8 -1.26 -11.86 19.10
N GLU A 9 -2.48 -12.20 19.50
CA GLU A 9 -3.63 -12.33 18.58
C GLU A 9 -3.95 -11.02 17.86
N LYS A 10 -3.93 -9.89 18.59
CA LYS A 10 -4.22 -8.57 18.03
C LYS A 10 -3.14 -8.14 17.04
N LEU A 11 -1.85 -8.39 17.35
CA LEU A 11 -0.74 -8.15 16.43
C LEU A 11 -0.84 -8.99 15.15
N ASN A 12 -1.22 -10.26 15.27
CA ASN A 12 -1.36 -11.16 14.12
C ASN A 12 -2.56 -10.76 13.24
N GLY A 13 -3.67 -10.32 13.86
CA GLY A 13 -4.81 -9.73 13.18
C GLY A 13 -4.44 -8.46 12.40
N GLU A 14 -3.69 -7.54 13.02
CA GLU A 14 -3.20 -6.33 12.35
C GLU A 14 -2.24 -6.66 11.20
N LEU A 15 -1.36 -7.64 11.36
CA LEU A 15 -0.46 -8.09 10.31
C LEU A 15 -1.23 -8.65 9.10
N LYS A 16 -2.27 -9.45 9.34
CA LYS A 16 -3.14 -9.97 8.28
C LYS A 16 -3.93 -8.85 7.60
N GLY A 17 -4.47 -7.92 8.38
CA GLY A 17 -5.17 -6.72 7.88
C GLY A 17 -4.26 -5.87 6.99
N LEU A 18 -3.05 -5.55 7.45
CA LEU A 18 -2.05 -4.83 6.67
C LEU A 18 -1.69 -5.55 5.37
N LYS A 19 -1.61 -6.89 5.38
CA LYS A 19 -1.32 -7.67 4.16
C LYS A 19 -2.46 -7.58 3.14
N ILE A 20 -3.72 -7.64 3.60
CA ILE A 20 -4.90 -7.52 2.75
C ILE A 20 -5.02 -6.11 2.18
N ILE A 21 -4.94 -5.08 3.04
CA ILE A 21 -5.04 -3.67 2.63
C ILE A 21 -3.92 -3.32 1.65
N ASN A 22 -2.69 -3.74 1.93
CA ASN A 22 -1.57 -3.48 1.04
C ASN A 22 -1.73 -4.19 -0.32
N GLY A 23 -2.28 -5.41 -0.33
CA GLY A 23 -2.63 -6.10 -1.57
C GLY A 23 -3.71 -5.38 -2.38
N ALA A 24 -4.78 -4.94 -1.72
CA ALA A 24 -5.84 -4.15 -2.35
C ALA A 24 -5.32 -2.80 -2.88
N LEU A 25 -4.48 -2.12 -2.10
CA LEU A 25 -3.85 -0.86 -2.48
C LEU A 25 -3.01 -1.03 -3.75
N ILE A 26 -2.16 -2.06 -3.82
CA ILE A 26 -1.39 -2.38 -5.03
C ILE A 26 -2.33 -2.61 -6.21
N GLY A 27 -3.39 -3.41 -6.04
CA GLY A 27 -4.34 -3.70 -7.11
C GLY A 27 -5.01 -2.44 -7.67
N VAL A 28 -5.53 -1.58 -6.80
CA VAL A 28 -6.18 -0.32 -7.21
C VAL A 28 -5.19 0.64 -7.86
N LEU A 29 -3.97 0.77 -7.32
CA LEU A 29 -2.93 1.62 -7.90
C LEU A 29 -2.50 1.14 -9.29
N SER A 30 -2.32 -0.17 -9.48
CA SER A 30 -2.02 -0.75 -10.79
C SER A 30 -3.14 -0.50 -11.79
N LEU A 31 -4.40 -0.69 -11.38
CA LEU A 31 -5.55 -0.46 -12.24
C LEU A 31 -5.65 1.02 -12.66
N LEU A 32 -5.50 1.93 -11.69
CA LEU A 32 -5.48 3.37 -11.94
C LEU A 32 -4.34 3.77 -12.87
N PHE A 33 -3.15 3.21 -12.68
CA PHE A 33 -1.99 3.47 -13.54
C PHE A 33 -2.24 3.01 -14.98
N ILE A 34 -2.79 1.81 -15.17
CA ILE A 34 -3.14 1.29 -16.50
C ILE A 34 -4.15 2.22 -17.19
N VAL A 35 -5.20 2.65 -16.48
CA VAL A 35 -6.19 3.59 -17.02
C VAL A 35 -5.56 4.93 -17.38
N CYS A 36 -4.66 5.45 -16.55
CA CYS A 36 -3.94 6.70 -16.83
C CYS A 36 -3.07 6.58 -18.08
N VAL A 37 -2.28 5.51 -18.20
CA VAL A 37 -1.42 5.25 -19.37
C VAL A 37 -2.27 5.05 -20.63
N TYR A 38 -3.36 4.29 -20.53
CA TYR A 38 -4.27 4.08 -21.66
C TYR A 38 -4.89 5.40 -22.14
N GLY A 39 -5.39 6.22 -21.21
CA GLY A 39 -5.95 7.54 -21.51
C GLY A 39 -4.92 8.51 -22.09
N LEU A 40 -3.67 8.45 -21.62
CA LEU A 40 -2.55 9.24 -22.14
C LEU A 40 -2.22 8.89 -23.60
N ILE A 41 -2.28 7.60 -23.97
CA ILE A 41 -1.96 7.12 -25.32
C ILE A 41 -3.13 7.37 -26.28
N THR A 42 -4.38 7.34 -25.81
CA THR A 42 -5.58 7.39 -26.67
C THR A 42 -6.24 8.76 -26.79
N LYS A 43 -5.95 9.73 -25.91
CA LYS A 43 -6.54 11.09 -25.99
C LYS A 43 -5.51 12.15 -26.40
N GLU A 44 -5.90 13.00 -27.35
CA GLU A 44 -5.12 14.16 -27.82
C GLU A 44 -4.84 15.16 -26.67
N ASP A 45 -5.82 15.44 -25.81
CA ASP A 45 -5.65 16.25 -24.59
C ASP A 45 -5.11 15.40 -23.42
N SER A 46 -3.81 15.17 -23.45
CA SER A 46 -3.07 14.33 -22.49
C SER A 46 -2.74 15.04 -21.16
N SER A 47 -2.98 16.34 -21.05
CA SER A 47 -2.71 17.16 -19.85
C SER A 47 -3.40 16.62 -18.58
N THR A 48 -4.67 16.27 -18.67
CA THR A 48 -5.45 15.76 -17.53
C THR A 48 -4.92 14.41 -17.04
N PHE A 49 -4.53 13.52 -17.96
CA PHE A 49 -3.99 12.20 -17.62
C PHE A 49 -2.56 12.30 -17.06
N MET A 50 -1.77 13.27 -17.51
CA MET A 50 -0.46 13.60 -16.92
C MET A 50 -0.60 14.10 -15.48
N ALA A 51 -1.62 14.90 -15.17
CA ALA A 51 -1.89 15.28 -13.78
C ALA A 51 -2.35 14.07 -12.95
N LEU A 52 -3.19 13.20 -13.51
CA LEU A 52 -3.74 12.03 -12.83
C LEU A 52 -2.69 10.94 -12.55
N ILE A 53 -1.66 10.77 -13.38
CA ILE A 53 -0.62 9.75 -13.18
C ILE A 53 0.27 10.01 -11.95
N VAL A 54 0.32 11.25 -11.47
CA VAL A 54 1.05 11.61 -10.24
C VAL A 54 0.42 10.95 -9.00
N VAL A 55 -0.89 10.73 -9.02
CA VAL A 55 -1.64 10.14 -7.89
C VAL A 55 -1.15 8.72 -7.55
N PRO A 56 -1.12 7.75 -8.50
CA PRO A 56 -0.63 6.42 -8.18
C PRO A 56 0.86 6.41 -7.82
N LEU A 57 1.67 7.32 -8.38
CA LEU A 57 3.09 7.45 -8.04
C LEU A 57 3.29 7.94 -6.61
N ALA A 58 2.56 8.98 -6.18
CA ALA A 58 2.62 9.49 -4.82
C ALA A 58 2.11 8.46 -3.80
N LEU A 59 0.98 7.80 -4.09
CA LEU A 59 0.40 6.79 -3.22
C LEU A 59 1.23 5.50 -3.16
N SER A 60 2.09 5.24 -4.14
CA SER A 60 3.00 4.08 -4.11
C SER A 60 3.97 4.12 -2.92
N ALA A 61 4.29 5.30 -2.40
CA ALA A 61 5.15 5.48 -1.21
C ALA A 61 4.53 4.88 0.07
N ILE A 62 3.21 4.65 0.09
CA ILE A 62 2.50 4.02 1.21
C ILE A 62 2.84 2.52 1.29
N ILE A 63 3.18 1.88 0.16
CA ILE A 63 3.52 0.45 0.11
C ILE A 63 4.79 0.13 0.95
N PRO A 64 5.95 0.80 0.75
CA PRO A 64 7.13 0.55 1.58
C PRO A 64 6.92 0.95 3.05
N LEU A 65 6.11 1.98 3.33
CA LEU A 65 5.72 2.35 4.70
C LEU A 65 4.94 1.22 5.40
N ASN A 66 3.93 0.66 4.73
CA ASN A 66 3.16 -0.49 5.22
C ASN A 66 4.03 -1.72 5.41
N TYR A 67 4.97 -1.97 4.49
CA TYR A 67 5.92 -3.07 4.61
C TYR A 67 6.87 -2.90 5.82
N GLY A 68 7.33 -1.68 6.08
CA GLY A 68 8.11 -1.35 7.28
C GLY A 68 7.34 -1.63 8.57
N ASN A 69 6.07 -1.27 8.63
CA ASN A 69 5.20 -1.55 9.79
C ASN A 69 4.96 -3.06 9.96
N MET A 70 4.72 -3.79 8.87
CA MET A 70 4.62 -5.26 8.90
C MET A 70 5.90 -5.90 9.43
N LYS A 71 7.09 -5.43 9.02
CA LYS A 71 8.37 -5.91 9.54
C LYS A 71 8.51 -5.68 11.05
N LYS A 72 8.11 -4.52 11.55
CA LYS A 72 8.14 -4.21 13.00
C LYS A 72 7.22 -5.16 13.79
N ILE A 73 6.01 -5.40 13.30
CA ILE A 73 5.06 -6.34 13.91
C ILE A 73 5.60 -7.79 13.88
N LYS A 74 6.19 -8.22 12.76
CA LYS A 74 6.83 -9.54 12.67
C LYS A 74 7.95 -9.70 13.68
N LYS A 75 8.84 -8.72 13.77
CA LYS A 75 9.97 -8.74 14.71
C LYS A 75 9.47 -8.81 16.16
N GLU A 76 8.42 -8.08 16.49
CA GLU A 76 7.80 -8.15 17.82
C GLU A 76 7.16 -9.52 18.08
N LEU A 77 6.49 -10.14 17.10
CA LEU A 77 5.95 -11.50 17.22
C LEU A 77 7.05 -12.56 17.37
N GLU A 78 8.19 -12.39 16.70
CA GLU A 78 9.35 -13.27 16.82
C GLU A 78 10.03 -13.17 18.19
N LEU A 79 10.09 -11.97 18.78
CA LEU A 79 10.61 -11.78 20.15
C LEU A 79 9.73 -12.39 21.25
N ARG A 80 8.48 -12.73 20.93
CA ARG A 80 7.49 -13.32 21.85
C ARG A 80 7.32 -14.83 21.67
N LYS A 81 8.03 -15.43 20.70
CA LYS A 81 8.19 -16.88 20.59
C LYS A 81 9.32 -17.35 21.49
#